data_AF-A0A7S3FYZ7-F1
#
_entry.id   AF-A0A7S3FYZ7-F1
#
_cell.length_a   1.000
_cell.length_b   1.000
_cell.length_c   1.000
_cell.angle_alpha   90.00
_cell.angle_beta   90.00
_cell.angle_gamma   90.00
#
_symmetry.space_group_name_H-M   'P 1'
#
loop_
_entity.id
_entity.type
_entity.pdbx_description
1 polymer ?
#
loop_
_entity_poly.entity_id
_entity_poly.type
_entity_poly.pdbx_seq_one_letter_code
_entity_poly.pdbx_strand_id
1 'polypeptide(L)'
;KAIGLSPQADTIDERLKILIDMITRTIYTNISRGLFEKDKIIYSFLIATSIQRQADRIDNSIWNILLRGPTVMTPEESAGKPDSPDLEMVPMLAWDTLYSAEIRSKGQFEGISQHVVSNWAKWKEWLRSDNPYAESLPGDFDEKLSDFDKLILVKVFKSESILYSFTEFVLRDMGQFFVESPSISMETMYEGLNVYTPLIFVLSQGADPTSQLLKFAQDMDFMEKLYSISLGQGQGEKAAAFIKQATTEGKWVMLQNCHLARSWMSSLEKIVLDFSENKANIHEDFRLFLTSMPAEYFPVSVLQNSVKLTTEPPRGMRANLKRTYQNLTQDFIDDCQKPDIWRKLLFSFSFFHASIQERRKFGPLGWNIRYEFNDSDLETSFTMLKLFLDSPESIPWDALLYVTGHINYGGRVTDDLDRRCLMTILEKYSTAEVLKDNYKFTNNGLYYAPPDSKLETYRKYIDQLPLQDPPEVFGLHENANINFQEQESQ
;
A
#
# COMPACT_ATOMS: atom_id res chain seq x y z
N LYS A 1 21.83 10.24 -14.08
CA LYS A 1 22.00 8.82 -13.68
C LYS A 1 21.25 7.87 -14.61
N ALA A 2 19.92 7.97 -14.74
CA ALA A 2 19.10 7.08 -15.60
C ALA A 2 19.60 6.93 -17.05
N ILE A 3 19.89 8.04 -17.73
CA ILE A 3 20.38 8.02 -19.13
C ILE A 3 21.71 7.26 -19.26
N GLY A 4 22.62 7.42 -18.30
CA GLY A 4 23.94 6.77 -18.33
C GLY A 4 23.92 5.27 -18.03
N LEU A 5 22.87 4.79 -17.37
CA LEU A 5 22.69 3.36 -17.03
C LEU A 5 21.81 2.62 -18.06
N SER A 6 21.24 3.34 -19.02
CA SER A 6 20.29 2.78 -19.99
C SER A 6 20.98 2.01 -21.13
N PRO A 7 20.43 0.85 -21.55
CA PRO A 7 20.97 0.08 -22.67
C PRO A 7 21.07 0.91 -23.95
N GLN A 8 22.21 0.81 -24.64
CA GLN A 8 22.36 1.42 -25.97
C GLN A 8 21.46 0.70 -26.98
N ALA A 9 21.07 1.41 -28.04
CA ALA A 9 20.25 0.86 -29.13
C ALA A 9 20.74 1.40 -30.47
N ASP A 10 20.57 0.59 -31.51
CA ASP A 10 21.09 0.86 -32.86
C ASP A 10 20.23 1.87 -33.62
N THR A 11 18.95 2.02 -33.23
CA THR A 11 18.02 2.98 -33.83
C THR A 11 17.58 4.06 -32.84
N ILE A 12 17.29 5.25 -33.36
CA ILE A 12 16.80 6.39 -32.55
C ILE A 12 15.46 6.04 -31.89
N ASP A 13 14.56 5.38 -32.61
CA ASP A 13 13.22 5.05 -32.10
C ASP A 13 13.27 4.05 -30.94
N GLU A 14 14.10 3.02 -31.03
CA GLU A 14 14.32 2.08 -29.92
C GLU A 14 15.01 2.77 -28.75
N ARG A 15 16.00 3.63 -29.03
CA ARG A 15 16.69 4.40 -27.99
C ARG A 15 15.72 5.30 -27.23
N LEU A 16 14.80 5.98 -27.92
CA LEU A 16 13.79 6.83 -27.30
C LEU A 16 12.85 6.02 -26.41
N LYS A 17 12.38 4.86 -26.87
CA LYS A 17 11.52 3.96 -26.05
C LYS A 17 12.22 3.52 -24.77
N ILE A 18 13.48 3.09 -24.87
CA ILE A 18 14.29 2.66 -23.71
C ILE A 18 14.49 3.82 -22.73
N LEU A 19 14.79 5.02 -23.24
CA LEU A 19 15.00 6.20 -22.39
C LEU A 19 13.70 6.61 -21.67
N ILE A 20 12.56 6.60 -22.36
CA ILE A 20 11.26 6.93 -21.76
C ILE A 20 10.92 5.92 -20.65
N ASP A 21 11.05 4.62 -20.91
CA ASP A 21 10.76 3.58 -19.92
C ASP A 21 11.69 3.74 -18.70
N MET A 22 13.00 3.87 -18.91
CA MET A 22 13.96 3.94 -17.81
C MET A 22 13.85 5.22 -16.99
N ILE A 23 13.61 6.37 -17.63
CA ILE A 23 13.36 7.64 -16.92
C ILE A 23 12.07 7.54 -16.12
N THR A 24 11.00 7.03 -16.72
CA THR A 24 9.70 6.85 -16.06
C THR A 24 9.82 5.95 -14.84
N ARG A 25 10.47 4.78 -14.97
CA ARG A 25 10.73 3.87 -13.84
C ARG A 25 11.57 4.52 -12.76
N THR A 26 12.65 5.21 -13.13
CA THR A 26 13.53 5.87 -12.16
C THR A 26 12.79 6.95 -11.37
N ILE A 27 12.02 7.79 -12.05
CA ILE A 27 11.23 8.86 -11.42
C ILE A 27 10.15 8.26 -10.54
N TYR A 28 9.41 7.26 -11.05
CA TYR A 28 8.40 6.54 -10.29
C TYR A 28 9.00 5.96 -9.01
N THR A 29 10.05 5.15 -9.13
CA THR A 29 10.70 4.49 -7.99
C THR A 29 11.24 5.48 -6.99
N ASN A 30 11.75 6.66 -7.36
CA ASN A 30 12.26 7.64 -6.40
C ASN A 30 11.16 8.40 -5.67
N ILE A 31 10.06 8.70 -6.36
CA ILE A 31 8.94 9.45 -5.77
C ILE A 31 8.06 8.51 -4.94
N SER A 32 7.75 7.30 -5.44
CA SER A 32 6.87 6.35 -4.77
C SER A 32 7.37 5.90 -3.40
N ARG A 33 8.69 5.93 -3.14
CA ARG A 33 9.24 5.65 -1.80
C ARG A 33 8.76 6.62 -0.73
N GLY A 34 8.49 7.87 -1.12
CA GLY A 34 8.03 8.92 -0.22
C GLY A 34 6.50 9.08 -0.20
N LEU A 35 5.77 8.28 -0.96
CA LEU A 35 4.30 8.32 -1.01
C LEU A 35 3.70 7.24 -0.12
N PHE A 36 2.56 7.54 0.48
CA PHE A 36 1.76 6.50 1.15
C PHE A 36 1.11 5.59 0.10
N GLU A 37 0.80 4.36 0.48
CA GLU A 37 0.31 3.30 -0.40
C GLU A 37 -0.97 3.72 -1.14
N LYS A 38 -1.86 4.45 -0.45
CA LYS A 38 -3.07 5.04 -1.05
C LYS A 38 -2.79 5.98 -2.23
N ASP A 39 -1.65 6.67 -2.20
CA ASP A 39 -1.31 7.70 -3.17
C ASP A 39 -0.53 7.12 -4.36
N LYS A 40 0.09 5.93 -4.21
CA LYS A 40 0.94 5.32 -5.25
C LYS A 40 0.17 4.96 -6.51
N ILE A 41 -1.04 4.42 -6.37
CA ILE A 41 -1.83 4.06 -7.56
C ILE A 41 -2.32 5.31 -8.29
N ILE A 42 -2.76 6.33 -7.56
CA ILE A 42 -3.17 7.62 -8.13
C ILE A 42 -1.98 8.24 -8.87
N TYR A 43 -0.79 8.22 -8.27
CA TYR A 43 0.42 8.72 -8.92
C TYR A 43 0.76 7.95 -10.21
N SER A 44 0.63 6.62 -10.20
CA SER A 44 0.84 5.78 -11.38
C SER A 44 -0.18 6.10 -12.48
N PHE A 45 -1.45 6.27 -12.11
CA PHE A 45 -2.51 6.69 -13.02
C PHE A 45 -2.24 8.08 -13.61
N LEU A 46 -1.75 9.03 -12.82
CA LEU A 46 -1.36 10.37 -13.29
C LEU A 46 -0.19 10.32 -14.26
N ILE A 47 0.81 9.45 -14.04
CA ILE A 47 1.90 9.24 -15.00
C ILE A 47 1.35 8.67 -16.32
N ALA A 48 0.59 7.57 -16.24
CA ALA A 48 0.01 6.90 -17.41
C ALA A 48 -0.80 7.88 -18.27
N THR A 49 -1.72 8.59 -17.62
CA THR A 49 -2.62 9.53 -18.31
C THR A 49 -1.89 10.77 -18.80
N SER A 50 -0.86 11.27 -18.10
CA SER A 50 -0.03 12.38 -18.60
C SER A 50 0.73 12.00 -19.87
N ILE A 51 1.33 10.80 -19.91
CA ILE A 51 2.02 10.27 -21.09
C ILE A 51 1.03 10.13 -22.26
N GLN A 52 -0.14 9.53 -22.02
CA GLN A 52 -1.15 9.33 -23.06
C GLN A 52 -1.80 10.62 -23.56
N ARG A 53 -2.02 11.61 -22.67
CA ARG A 53 -2.51 12.94 -23.05
C ARG A 53 -1.50 13.70 -23.90
N GLN A 54 -0.21 13.62 -23.56
CA GLN A 54 0.86 14.21 -24.38
C GLN A 54 0.96 13.56 -25.76
N ALA A 55 0.57 12.29 -25.87
CA ALA A 55 0.47 11.54 -27.12
C ALA A 55 -0.87 11.71 -27.87
N ASP A 56 -1.77 12.59 -27.41
CA ASP A 56 -3.14 12.82 -27.94
C ASP A 56 -4.01 11.54 -28.02
N ARG A 57 -3.74 10.55 -27.17
CA ARG A 57 -4.55 9.31 -27.07
C ARG A 57 -5.75 9.47 -26.14
N ILE A 58 -5.64 10.38 -25.17
CA ILE A 58 -6.73 10.73 -24.25
C ILE A 58 -7.26 12.10 -24.64
N ASP A 59 -8.57 12.16 -24.93
CA ASP A 59 -9.26 13.42 -25.16
C ASP A 59 -9.31 14.25 -23.88
N ASN A 60 -8.87 15.51 -23.97
CA ASN A 60 -8.88 16.45 -22.84
C ASN A 60 -10.31 16.74 -22.35
N SER A 61 -11.32 16.69 -23.22
CA SER A 61 -12.72 16.84 -22.80
C SER A 61 -13.14 15.69 -21.87
N ILE A 62 -12.80 14.45 -22.23
CA ILE A 62 -13.12 13.25 -21.46
C ILE A 62 -12.31 13.20 -20.16
N TRP A 63 -11.03 13.57 -20.20
CA TRP A 63 -10.22 13.76 -19.00
C TRP A 63 -10.87 14.73 -18.01
N ASN A 64 -11.35 15.88 -18.49
CA ASN A 64 -12.01 16.86 -17.63
C ASN A 64 -13.32 16.34 -17.05
N ILE A 65 -14.08 15.54 -17.81
CA ILE A 65 -15.31 14.90 -17.34
C ILE A 65 -15.01 13.85 -16.26
N LEU A 66 -13.95 13.05 -16.43
CA LEU A 66 -13.49 12.09 -15.43
C LEU A 66 -13.11 12.79 -14.11
N LEU A 67 -12.50 13.97 -14.16
CA LEU A 67 -12.10 14.69 -12.93
C LEU A 67 -13.23 15.51 -12.30
N ARG A 68 -14.01 16.23 -13.12
CA ARG A 68 -14.94 17.27 -12.64
C ARG A 68 -16.41 16.88 -12.73
N GLY A 69 -16.73 15.78 -13.44
CA GLY A 69 -18.11 15.40 -13.73
C GLY A 69 -18.66 16.12 -14.97
N PRO A 70 -19.99 16.28 -15.07
CA PRO A 70 -20.63 16.78 -16.28
C PRO A 70 -20.28 18.24 -16.54
N THR A 71 -20.19 18.60 -17.82
CA THR A 71 -20.08 20.01 -18.22
C THR A 71 -21.44 20.66 -18.25
N VAL A 72 -21.51 21.98 -18.06
CA VAL A 72 -22.77 22.73 -18.23
C VAL A 72 -23.32 22.50 -19.65
N MET A 73 -24.57 22.08 -19.71
CA MET A 73 -25.31 21.84 -20.95
C MET A 73 -26.23 23.01 -21.26
N THR A 74 -26.41 23.34 -22.54
CA THR A 74 -27.43 24.31 -22.94
C THR A 74 -28.83 23.68 -22.84
N PRO A 75 -29.91 24.50 -22.85
CA PRO A 75 -31.28 23.98 -22.90
C PRO A 75 -31.53 23.07 -24.11
N GLU A 76 -30.95 23.38 -25.27
CA GLU A 76 -31.08 22.59 -26.49
C GLU A 76 -30.38 21.22 -26.35
N GLU A 77 -29.17 21.21 -25.79
CA GLU A 77 -28.44 19.96 -25.53
C GLU A 77 -29.18 19.08 -24.53
N SER A 78 -29.74 19.70 -23.48
CA SER A 78 -30.52 19.01 -22.45
C SER A 78 -31.82 18.41 -23.01
N ALA A 79 -32.42 19.06 -24.02
CA ALA A 79 -33.62 18.55 -24.68
C ALA A 79 -33.35 17.29 -25.53
N GLY A 80 -32.11 17.07 -25.98
CA GLY A 80 -31.70 15.87 -26.70
C GLY A 80 -31.35 14.67 -25.80
N LYS A 81 -31.25 14.88 -24.48
CA LYS A 81 -30.85 13.85 -23.52
C LYS A 81 -32.01 12.87 -23.25
N PRO A 82 -31.83 11.55 -23.47
CA PRO A 82 -32.82 10.55 -23.06
C PRO A 82 -33.01 10.53 -21.55
N ASP A 83 -34.18 10.06 -21.08
CA ASP A 83 -34.41 9.83 -19.66
C ASP A 83 -33.50 8.71 -19.12
N SER A 84 -33.01 8.85 -17.88
CA SER A 84 -32.23 7.78 -17.23
C SER A 84 -33.08 6.50 -17.12
N PRO A 85 -32.54 5.32 -17.47
CA PRO A 85 -33.30 4.08 -17.42
C PRO A 85 -33.69 3.65 -16.01
N ASP A 86 -32.95 4.12 -15.00
CA ASP A 86 -33.13 3.78 -13.59
C ASP A 86 -32.45 4.85 -12.71
N LEU A 87 -33.26 5.68 -12.03
CA LEU A 87 -32.73 6.76 -11.18
C LEU A 87 -32.12 6.28 -9.86
N GLU A 88 -32.37 5.03 -9.45
CA GLU A 88 -31.79 4.44 -8.25
C GLU A 88 -30.37 3.94 -8.55
N MET A 89 -30.19 3.25 -9.68
CA MET A 89 -28.88 2.75 -10.12
C MET A 89 -28.02 3.81 -10.83
N VAL A 90 -28.65 4.75 -11.54
CA VAL A 90 -27.97 5.78 -12.32
C VAL A 90 -28.55 7.15 -11.98
N PRO A 91 -28.08 7.77 -10.88
CA PRO A 91 -28.52 9.09 -10.46
C PRO A 91 -28.31 10.14 -11.55
N MET A 92 -29.08 11.24 -11.49
CA MET A 92 -29.02 12.30 -12.51
C MET A 92 -27.60 12.83 -12.75
N LEU A 93 -26.78 12.99 -11.71
CA LEU A 93 -25.39 13.46 -11.88
C LEU A 93 -24.53 12.47 -12.69
N ALA A 94 -24.71 11.17 -12.46
CA ALA A 94 -24.02 10.12 -13.22
C ALA A 94 -24.52 10.08 -14.66
N TRP A 95 -25.84 10.20 -14.85
CA TRP A 95 -26.45 10.25 -16.18
C TRP A 95 -25.98 11.48 -16.99
N ASP A 96 -25.92 12.65 -16.34
CA ASP A 96 -25.39 13.87 -16.93
C ASP A 96 -23.92 13.73 -17.31
N THR A 97 -23.14 12.96 -16.52
CA THR A 97 -21.73 12.67 -16.80
C THR A 97 -21.60 11.86 -18.08
N LEU A 98 -22.41 10.80 -18.25
CA LEU A 98 -22.42 10.00 -19.48
C LEU A 98 -22.83 10.83 -20.69
N TYR A 99 -23.91 11.59 -20.58
CA TYR A 99 -24.38 12.41 -21.69
C TYR A 99 -23.43 13.56 -22.03
N SER A 100 -22.73 14.12 -21.03
CA SER A 100 -21.63 15.06 -21.27
C SER A 100 -20.51 14.40 -22.08
N ALA A 101 -20.16 13.15 -21.78
CA ALA A 101 -19.17 12.42 -22.55
C ALA A 101 -19.64 12.21 -24.00
N GLU A 102 -20.91 11.84 -24.21
CA GLU A 102 -21.51 11.72 -25.53
C GLU A 102 -21.34 13.00 -26.37
N ILE A 103 -21.79 14.16 -25.85
CA ILE A 103 -21.83 15.42 -26.62
C ILE A 103 -20.50 16.17 -26.69
N ARG A 104 -19.52 15.87 -25.82
CA ARG A 104 -18.22 16.57 -25.77
C ARG A 104 -17.05 15.76 -26.30
N SER A 105 -17.23 14.45 -26.50
CA SER A 105 -16.20 13.58 -27.05
C SER A 105 -15.90 13.87 -28.54
N LYS A 106 -14.87 13.23 -29.08
CA LYS A 106 -14.55 13.23 -30.52
C LYS A 106 -15.42 12.23 -31.32
N GLY A 107 -16.56 11.80 -30.78
CA GLY A 107 -17.53 10.89 -31.41
C GLY A 107 -17.47 9.45 -30.88
N GLN A 108 -16.51 9.09 -30.03
CA GLN A 108 -16.40 7.72 -29.52
C GLN A 108 -17.57 7.30 -28.61
N PHE A 109 -18.26 8.27 -28.00
CA PHE A 109 -19.44 8.03 -27.16
C PHE A 109 -20.78 8.28 -27.89
N GLU A 110 -20.77 8.56 -29.19
CA GLU A 110 -21.99 8.91 -29.94
C GLU A 110 -23.07 7.82 -29.83
N GLY A 111 -24.27 8.21 -29.40
CA GLY A 111 -25.43 7.33 -29.26
C GLY A 111 -25.45 6.45 -28.00
N ILE A 112 -24.48 6.59 -27.09
CA ILE A 112 -24.36 5.72 -25.91
C ILE A 112 -25.55 5.85 -24.96
N SER A 113 -26.04 7.07 -24.68
CA SER A 113 -27.17 7.26 -23.77
C SER A 113 -28.42 6.55 -24.31
N GLN A 114 -28.72 6.68 -25.60
CA GLN A 114 -29.86 6.01 -26.21
C GLN A 114 -29.69 4.48 -26.22
N HIS A 115 -28.46 3.99 -26.46
CA HIS A 115 -28.18 2.55 -26.44
C HIS A 115 -28.36 1.95 -25.04
N VAL A 116 -27.93 2.66 -23.99
CA VAL A 116 -28.12 2.27 -22.59
C VAL A 116 -29.61 2.13 -22.25
N VAL A 117 -30.42 3.14 -22.60
CA VAL A 117 -31.88 3.09 -22.39
C VAL A 117 -32.51 1.92 -23.13
N SER A 118 -32.12 1.70 -24.40
CA SER A 118 -32.70 0.67 -25.25
C SER A 118 -32.30 -0.76 -24.85
N ASN A 119 -31.15 -0.92 -24.17
CA ASN A 119 -30.56 -2.22 -23.83
C ASN A 119 -30.32 -2.39 -22.32
N TRP A 120 -31.09 -1.71 -21.46
CA TRP A 120 -30.82 -1.64 -20.02
C TRP A 120 -30.65 -3.00 -19.32
N ALA A 121 -31.34 -4.04 -19.80
CA ALA A 121 -31.17 -5.40 -19.27
C ALA A 121 -29.73 -5.94 -19.40
N LYS A 122 -29.05 -5.68 -20.52
CA LYS A 122 -27.65 -6.08 -20.73
C LYS A 122 -26.68 -5.25 -19.90
N TRP A 123 -26.94 -3.95 -19.78
CA TRP A 123 -26.14 -3.06 -18.92
C TRP A 123 -26.25 -3.44 -17.44
N LYS A 124 -27.43 -3.87 -16.99
CA LYS A 124 -27.62 -4.45 -15.64
C LYS A 124 -26.86 -5.76 -15.43
N GLU A 125 -26.66 -6.55 -16.48
CA GLU A 125 -25.85 -7.77 -16.40
C GLU A 125 -24.37 -7.42 -16.25
N TRP A 126 -23.86 -6.53 -17.10
CA TRP A 126 -22.49 -5.98 -17.00
C TRP A 126 -22.22 -5.34 -15.63
N LEU A 127 -23.22 -4.64 -15.05
CA LEU A 127 -23.12 -4.04 -13.72
C LEU A 127 -22.99 -5.06 -12.57
N ARG A 128 -23.46 -6.28 -12.77
CA ARG A 128 -23.35 -7.35 -11.76
C ARG A 128 -21.96 -7.97 -11.70
N SER A 129 -21.11 -7.69 -12.68
CA SER A 129 -19.73 -8.16 -12.64
C SER A 129 -18.96 -7.50 -11.52
N ASP A 130 -18.11 -8.29 -10.86
CA ASP A 130 -17.19 -7.81 -9.85
C ASP A 130 -16.17 -6.84 -10.45
N ASN A 131 -15.80 -7.05 -11.72
CA ASN A 131 -14.89 -6.20 -12.49
C ASN A 131 -15.49 -5.79 -13.85
N PRO A 132 -16.35 -4.74 -13.88
CA PRO A 132 -16.93 -4.26 -15.13
C PRO A 132 -15.90 -3.69 -16.12
N TYR A 133 -14.77 -3.18 -15.62
CA TYR A 133 -13.72 -2.63 -16.48
C TYR A 133 -13.04 -3.69 -17.36
N ALA A 134 -12.96 -4.93 -16.88
CA ALA A 134 -12.40 -6.04 -17.64
C ALA A 134 -13.42 -6.79 -18.50
N GLU A 135 -14.71 -6.56 -18.30
CA GLU A 135 -15.76 -7.22 -19.05
C GLU A 135 -16.07 -6.49 -20.36
N SER A 136 -16.43 -7.24 -21.40
CA SER A 136 -16.82 -6.67 -22.69
C SER A 136 -18.08 -5.82 -22.56
N LEU A 137 -18.06 -4.64 -23.18
CA LEU A 137 -19.20 -3.73 -23.17
C LEU A 137 -20.36 -4.25 -24.02
N PRO A 138 -21.62 -3.96 -23.64
CA PRO A 138 -22.76 -4.24 -24.49
C PRO A 138 -22.70 -3.48 -25.83
N GLY A 139 -22.88 -4.18 -26.94
CA GLY A 139 -22.96 -3.58 -28.28
C GLY A 139 -21.61 -3.43 -28.96
N ASP A 140 -21.43 -2.35 -29.73
CA ASP A 140 -20.21 -2.01 -30.48
C ASP A 140 -19.28 -1.05 -29.71
N PHE A 141 -19.66 -0.65 -28.50
CA PHE A 141 -18.87 0.27 -27.67
C PHE A 141 -17.54 -0.34 -27.19
N ASP A 142 -17.42 -1.67 -27.13
CA ASP A 142 -16.17 -2.34 -26.76
C ASP A 142 -15.05 -2.09 -27.79
N GLU A 143 -15.42 -1.92 -29.06
CA GLU A 143 -14.50 -1.60 -30.17
C GLU A 143 -14.29 -0.10 -30.35
N LYS A 144 -15.29 0.73 -29.99
CA LYS A 144 -15.24 2.19 -30.14
C LYS A 144 -14.50 2.89 -29.02
N LEU A 145 -14.65 2.42 -27.78
CA LEU A 145 -14.11 3.08 -26.60
C LEU A 145 -12.70 2.59 -26.30
N SER A 146 -11.79 3.54 -26.07
CA SER A 146 -10.45 3.21 -25.56
C SER A 146 -10.50 2.69 -24.13
N ASP A 147 -9.40 2.08 -23.67
CA ASP A 147 -9.24 1.66 -22.27
C ASP A 147 -9.44 2.82 -21.28
N PHE A 148 -9.12 4.06 -21.67
CA PHE A 148 -9.39 5.23 -20.84
C PHE A 148 -10.87 5.63 -20.86
N ASP A 149 -11.52 5.61 -22.03
CA ASP A 149 -12.94 5.96 -22.15
C ASP A 149 -13.84 5.03 -21.32
N LYS A 150 -13.47 3.74 -21.21
CA LYS A 150 -14.14 2.76 -20.34
C LYS A 150 -14.20 3.19 -18.87
N LEU A 151 -13.25 4.00 -18.39
CA LEU A 151 -13.25 4.53 -17.02
C LEU A 151 -14.43 5.50 -16.77
N ILE A 152 -14.92 6.19 -17.81
CA ILE A 152 -16.13 7.01 -17.69
C ILE A 152 -17.34 6.14 -17.39
N LEU A 153 -17.46 4.99 -18.04
CA LEU A 153 -18.56 4.06 -17.80
C LEU A 153 -18.52 3.52 -16.38
N VAL A 154 -17.35 3.12 -15.88
CA VAL A 154 -17.21 2.73 -14.48
C VAL A 154 -17.57 3.89 -13.55
N LYS A 155 -17.08 5.10 -13.81
CA LYS A 155 -17.42 6.28 -12.99
C LYS A 155 -18.93 6.55 -12.95
N VAL A 156 -19.64 6.32 -14.05
CA VAL A 156 -21.09 6.56 -14.16
C VAL A 156 -21.88 5.46 -13.46
N PHE A 157 -21.53 4.20 -13.71
CA PHE A 157 -22.40 3.08 -13.34
C PHE A 157 -21.95 2.34 -12.07
N LYS A 158 -20.67 2.41 -11.72
CA LYS A 158 -20.07 1.69 -10.58
C LYS A 158 -18.91 2.50 -9.97
N SER A 159 -19.22 3.72 -9.53
CA SER A 159 -18.22 4.72 -9.11
C SER A 159 -17.32 4.23 -7.98
N GLU A 160 -17.81 3.37 -7.10
CA GLU A 160 -17.04 2.75 -6.01
C GLU A 160 -15.90 1.85 -6.53
N SER A 161 -16.01 1.33 -7.76
CA SER A 161 -14.98 0.49 -8.39
C SER A 161 -13.97 1.30 -9.22
N ILE A 162 -13.98 2.63 -9.15
CA ILE A 162 -13.14 3.47 -10.01
C ILE A 162 -11.65 3.33 -9.71
N LEU A 163 -11.26 3.28 -8.44
CA LEU A 163 -9.85 3.13 -8.03
C LEU A 163 -9.28 1.77 -8.48
N TYR A 164 -10.11 0.74 -8.41
CA TYR A 164 -9.77 -0.58 -8.95
C TYR A 164 -9.59 -0.52 -10.47
N SER A 165 -10.48 0.19 -11.17
CA SER A 165 -10.36 0.37 -12.62
C SER A 165 -9.12 1.19 -13.02
N PHE A 166 -8.69 2.14 -12.19
CA PHE A 166 -7.39 2.81 -12.38
C PHE A 166 -6.22 1.84 -12.24
N THR A 167 -6.31 0.88 -11.32
CA THR A 167 -5.31 -0.18 -11.16
C THR A 167 -5.20 -1.04 -12.41
N GLU A 168 -6.33 -1.52 -12.92
CA GLU A 168 -6.38 -2.31 -14.16
C GLU A 168 -5.91 -1.52 -15.38
N PHE A 169 -6.30 -0.24 -15.49
CA PHE A 169 -5.82 0.64 -16.55
C PHE A 169 -4.30 0.80 -16.53
N VAL A 170 -3.71 1.08 -15.36
CA VAL A 170 -2.25 1.19 -15.19
C VAL A 170 -1.58 -0.15 -15.49
N LEU A 171 -2.17 -1.27 -15.05
CA LEU A 171 -1.65 -2.62 -15.34
C LEU A 171 -1.56 -2.89 -16.84
N ARG A 172 -2.59 -2.51 -17.61
CA ARG A 172 -2.63 -2.69 -19.07
C ARG A 172 -1.68 -1.74 -19.81
N ASP A 173 -1.63 -0.47 -19.41
CA ASP A 173 -0.88 0.58 -20.11
C ASP A 173 0.61 0.59 -19.77
N MET A 174 0.94 0.51 -18.47
CA MET A 174 2.31 0.66 -17.97
C MET A 174 2.92 -0.66 -17.46
N GLY A 175 2.09 -1.65 -17.14
CA GLY A 175 2.52 -2.96 -16.66
C GLY A 175 2.60 -3.09 -15.14
N GLN A 176 2.81 -4.32 -14.68
CA GLN A 176 2.73 -4.72 -13.26
C GLN A 176 3.66 -3.91 -12.33
N PHE A 177 4.81 -3.45 -12.82
CA PHE A 177 5.78 -2.67 -12.03
C PHE A 177 5.21 -1.36 -11.44
N PHE A 178 4.22 -0.76 -12.11
CA PHE A 178 3.61 0.49 -11.66
C PHE A 178 2.39 0.26 -10.75
N VAL A 179 1.91 -0.98 -10.66
CA VAL A 179 0.85 -1.39 -9.72
C VAL A 179 1.47 -1.96 -8.46
N GLU A 180 2.38 -2.93 -8.61
CA GLU A 180 3.13 -3.52 -7.51
C GLU A 180 4.47 -2.80 -7.38
N SER A 181 4.49 -1.74 -6.58
CA SER A 181 5.74 -1.05 -6.25
C SER A 181 6.78 -2.05 -5.72
N PRO A 182 8.03 -2.01 -6.22
CA PRO A 182 9.06 -2.94 -5.78
C PRO A 182 9.34 -2.77 -4.28
N SER A 183 9.60 -3.89 -3.59
CA SER A 183 10.03 -3.85 -2.19
C SER A 183 11.34 -3.07 -2.07
N ILE A 184 11.35 -2.04 -1.24
CA ILE A 184 12.53 -1.20 -1.01
C ILE A 184 13.28 -1.75 0.19
N SER A 185 14.57 -2.00 0.01
CA SER A 185 15.46 -2.47 1.06
C SER A 185 16.31 -1.32 1.61
N MET A 186 16.83 -1.46 2.83
CA MET A 186 17.69 -0.43 3.44
C MET A 186 19.01 -0.27 2.67
N GLU A 187 19.52 -1.35 2.08
CA GLU A 187 20.73 -1.38 1.24
C GLU A 187 20.54 -0.45 0.03
N THR A 188 19.41 -0.60 -0.67
CA THR A 188 19.08 0.22 -1.85
C THR A 188 18.91 1.70 -1.48
N MET A 189 18.43 1.97 -0.27
CA MET A 189 18.28 3.34 0.23
C MET A 189 19.62 3.95 0.60
N TYR A 190 20.50 3.15 1.22
CA TYR A 190 21.82 3.57 1.64
C TYR A 190 22.69 4.02 0.47
N GLU A 191 22.57 3.40 -0.71
CA GLU A 191 23.24 3.86 -1.95
C GLU A 191 22.88 5.29 -2.37
N GLY A 192 21.70 5.77 -1.95
CA GLY A 192 21.24 7.14 -2.20
C GLY A 192 21.66 8.14 -1.13
N LEU A 193 22.19 7.67 0.00
CA LEU A 193 22.60 8.52 1.11
C LEU A 193 24.06 8.97 0.96
N ASN A 194 24.36 10.11 1.55
CA ASN A 194 25.72 10.62 1.71
C ASN A 194 25.77 11.50 2.97
N VAL A 195 26.92 12.10 3.25
CA VAL A 195 27.15 12.90 4.46
C VAL A 195 26.26 14.14 4.59
N TYR A 196 25.65 14.62 3.50
CA TYR A 196 24.79 15.81 3.47
C TYR A 196 23.35 15.51 3.01
N THR A 197 23.01 14.24 2.78
CA THR A 197 21.66 13.80 2.37
C THR A 197 21.11 12.82 3.41
N PRO A 198 20.30 13.31 4.37
CA PRO A 198 19.67 12.46 5.38
C PRO A 198 18.65 11.49 4.77
N LEU A 199 18.31 10.45 5.55
CA LEU A 199 17.14 9.60 5.31
C LEU A 199 16.01 10.00 6.27
N ILE A 200 14.81 10.24 5.74
CA ILE A 200 13.61 10.50 6.52
C ILE A 200 12.64 9.33 6.38
N PHE A 201 12.38 8.64 7.47
CA PHE A 201 11.25 7.74 7.61
C PHE A 201 9.98 8.56 7.92
N VAL A 202 9.08 8.60 6.96
CA VAL A 202 7.76 9.24 7.08
C VAL A 202 6.79 8.19 7.62
N LEU A 203 6.40 8.35 8.88
CA LEU A 203 5.66 7.32 9.61
C LEU A 203 4.15 7.51 9.43
N SER A 204 3.43 6.40 9.22
CA SER A 204 2.01 6.33 9.56
C SER A 204 1.84 6.08 11.06
N GLN A 205 0.61 6.22 11.56
CA GLN A 205 0.28 5.83 12.92
C GLN A 205 0.62 4.34 13.17
N GLY A 206 1.29 4.04 14.28
CA GLY A 206 1.67 2.68 14.69
C GLY A 206 2.86 2.06 13.95
N ALA A 207 3.47 2.77 12.99
CA ALA A 207 4.65 2.30 12.28
C ALA A 207 5.96 2.76 12.96
N ASP A 208 6.92 1.85 13.08
CA ASP A 208 8.25 2.14 13.63
C ASP A 208 9.34 1.41 12.83
N PRO A 209 10.23 2.13 12.13
CA PRO A 209 11.32 1.54 11.33
C PRO A 209 12.55 1.19 12.17
N THR A 210 12.52 1.40 13.50
CA THR A 210 13.70 1.27 14.35
C THR A 210 14.32 -0.12 14.27
N SER A 211 13.53 -1.19 14.41
CA SER A 211 14.06 -2.56 14.32
C SER A 211 14.71 -2.84 12.96
N GLN A 212 14.13 -2.32 11.88
CA GLN A 212 14.70 -2.45 10.53
C GLN A 212 16.05 -1.74 10.41
N LEU A 213 16.17 -0.51 10.93
CA LEU A 213 17.42 0.24 10.91
C LEU A 213 18.49 -0.38 11.82
N LEU A 214 18.10 -0.91 12.99
CA LEU A 214 19.02 -1.58 13.91
C LEU A 214 19.61 -2.85 13.27
N LYS A 215 18.77 -3.67 12.63
CA LYS A 215 19.22 -4.84 11.88
C LYS A 215 20.19 -4.45 10.76
N PHE A 216 19.84 -3.43 9.98
CA PHE A 216 20.72 -2.94 8.92
C PHE A 216 22.06 -2.38 9.46
N ALA A 217 22.04 -1.69 10.60
CA ALA A 217 23.26 -1.23 11.26
C ALA A 217 24.11 -2.40 11.77
N GLN A 218 23.50 -3.49 12.22
CA GLN A 218 24.21 -4.72 12.57
C GLN A 218 24.85 -5.36 11.34
N ASP A 219 24.11 -5.49 10.24
CA ASP A 219 24.60 -6.08 8.97
C ASP A 219 25.77 -5.27 8.36
N MET A 220 25.85 -3.98 8.68
CA MET A 220 26.92 -3.06 8.25
C MET A 220 28.06 -2.90 9.28
N ASP A 221 28.04 -3.63 10.41
CA ASP A 221 28.99 -3.45 11.53
C ASP A 221 29.00 -2.01 12.13
N PHE A 222 27.86 -1.32 12.05
CA PHE A 222 27.63 0.04 12.60
C PHE A 222 26.79 0.06 13.89
N MET A 223 26.37 -1.09 14.42
CA MET A 223 25.51 -1.15 15.60
C MET A 223 26.12 -0.42 16.81
N GLU A 224 27.40 -0.61 17.10
CA GLU A 224 28.12 0.11 18.17
C GLU A 224 28.43 1.58 17.84
N LYS A 225 28.28 1.96 16.56
CA LYS A 225 28.51 3.30 16.02
C LYS A 225 27.22 4.06 15.72
N LEU A 226 26.08 3.57 16.19
CA LEU A 226 24.77 4.19 16.00
C LEU A 226 24.30 4.87 17.29
N TYR A 227 24.15 6.19 17.25
CA TYR A 227 23.46 6.94 18.29
C TYR A 227 21.97 7.02 17.98
N SER A 228 21.12 6.52 18.88
CA SER A 228 19.66 6.69 18.78
C SER A 228 19.15 7.59 19.90
N ILE A 229 18.31 8.56 19.55
CA ILE A 229 17.67 9.48 20.50
C ILE A 229 16.24 9.79 20.08
N SER A 230 15.30 9.59 21.00
CA SER A 230 13.92 10.01 20.83
C SER A 230 13.75 11.48 21.18
N LEU A 231 13.29 12.27 20.22
CA LEU A 231 13.09 13.70 20.39
C LEU A 231 11.79 13.95 21.16
N GLY A 232 11.93 14.65 22.28
CA GLY A 232 10.85 15.19 23.09
C GLY A 232 11.29 16.53 23.67
N GLN A 233 10.55 17.03 24.67
CA GLN A 233 10.88 18.30 25.30
C GLN A 233 12.31 18.26 25.88
N GLY A 234 13.16 19.19 25.44
CA GLY A 234 14.53 19.36 25.94
C GLY A 234 15.60 18.44 25.33
N GLN A 235 15.28 17.53 24.41
CA GLN A 235 16.26 16.61 23.82
C GLN A 235 17.09 17.19 22.66
N GLY A 236 16.70 18.37 22.15
CA GLY A 236 17.29 18.97 20.95
C GLY A 236 18.79 19.30 21.09
N GLU A 237 19.24 19.79 22.25
CA GLU A 237 20.67 20.09 22.47
C GLU A 237 21.52 18.82 22.48
N LYS A 238 21.01 17.75 23.09
CA LYS A 238 21.67 16.44 23.10
C LYS A 238 21.75 15.85 21.69
N ALA A 239 20.67 15.98 20.91
CA ALA A 239 20.66 15.58 19.50
C ALA A 239 21.71 16.34 18.68
N ALA A 240 21.80 17.67 18.84
CA ALA A 240 22.81 18.48 18.18
C ALA A 240 24.24 18.06 18.57
N ALA A 241 24.48 17.75 19.84
CA ALA A 241 25.77 17.26 20.31
C ALA A 241 26.14 15.89 19.69
N PHE A 242 25.20 14.95 19.63
CA PHE A 242 25.42 13.66 18.96
C PHE A 242 25.70 13.81 17.46
N ILE A 243 24.98 14.69 16.76
CA ILE A 243 25.25 14.97 15.36
C ILE A 243 26.68 15.51 15.20
N LYS A 244 27.07 16.51 16.00
CA LYS A 244 28.40 17.10 15.93
C LYS A 244 29.52 16.09 16.23
N GLN A 245 29.31 15.20 17.19
CA GLN A 245 30.27 14.14 17.48
C GLN A 245 30.35 13.13 16.31
N ALA A 246 29.18 12.73 15.79
CA ALA A 246 29.10 11.73 14.74
C ALA A 246 29.67 12.22 13.41
N THR A 247 29.56 13.51 13.09
CA THR A 247 30.19 14.09 11.89
C THR A 247 31.71 14.05 11.94
N THR A 248 32.31 14.12 13.15
CA THR A 248 33.76 13.99 13.32
C THR A 248 34.26 12.55 13.40
N GLU A 249 33.47 11.67 14.04
CA GLU A 249 33.89 10.28 14.34
C GLU A 249 33.41 9.26 13.30
N GLY A 250 32.62 9.67 12.30
CA GLY A 250 32.08 8.76 11.29
C GLY A 250 31.00 7.82 11.82
N LYS A 251 30.08 8.36 12.63
CA LYS A 251 29.01 7.59 13.27
C LYS A 251 27.65 7.85 12.64
N TRP A 252 26.69 6.99 12.94
CA TRP A 252 25.31 7.16 12.51
C TRP A 252 24.49 7.78 13.64
N VAL A 253 23.52 8.62 13.26
CA VAL A 253 22.58 9.21 14.22
C VAL A 253 21.15 8.96 13.76
N MET A 254 20.34 8.37 14.63
CA MET A 254 18.89 8.23 14.47
C MET A 254 18.18 9.19 15.43
N LEU A 255 17.45 10.15 14.86
CA LEU A 255 16.53 11.00 15.61
C LEU A 255 15.11 10.45 15.48
N GLN A 256 14.55 9.96 16.57
CA GLN A 256 13.20 9.43 16.59
C GLN A 256 12.18 10.53 16.89
N ASN A 257 10.96 10.39 16.38
CA ASN A 257 9.82 11.26 16.69
C ASN A 257 10.05 12.77 16.47
N CYS A 258 10.69 13.16 15.37
CA CYS A 258 11.03 14.57 15.11
C CYS A 258 9.83 15.53 15.18
N HIS A 259 8.65 15.10 14.74
CA HIS A 259 7.39 15.83 14.89
C HIS A 259 7.12 16.28 16.35
N LEU A 260 7.54 15.54 17.37
CA LEU A 260 7.33 15.95 18.76
C LEU A 260 8.20 17.13 19.20
N ALA A 261 9.25 17.48 18.45
CA ALA A 261 10.20 18.54 18.77
C ALA A 261 10.03 19.81 17.90
N ARG A 262 8.79 20.31 17.79
CA ARG A 262 8.42 21.49 16.97
C ARG A 262 9.37 22.68 17.10
N SER A 263 9.73 23.08 18.32
CA SER A 263 10.58 24.26 18.57
C SER A 263 12.04 24.08 18.10
N TRP A 264 12.50 22.84 17.92
CA TRP A 264 13.87 22.54 17.53
C TRP A 264 14.05 22.33 16.02
N MET A 265 12.95 22.21 15.25
CA MET A 265 13.00 21.96 13.81
C MET A 265 13.79 23.02 13.02
N SER A 266 13.74 24.29 13.44
CA SER A 266 14.55 25.36 12.83
C SER A 266 16.05 25.21 13.10
N SER A 267 16.43 24.63 14.24
CA SER A 267 17.83 24.28 14.54
C SER A 267 18.28 23.07 13.74
N LEU A 268 17.43 22.05 13.60
CA LEU A 268 17.70 20.89 12.73
C LEU A 268 17.93 21.33 11.28
N GLU A 269 17.10 22.23 10.76
CA GLU A 269 17.25 22.80 9.43
C GLU A 269 18.62 23.45 9.23
N LYS A 270 19.05 24.29 10.18
CA LYS A 270 20.38 24.91 10.14
C LYS A 270 21.50 23.88 10.14
N ILE A 271 21.39 22.84 10.97
CA ILE A 271 22.39 21.76 11.05
C ILE A 271 22.50 21.02 9.72
N VAL A 272 21.37 20.66 9.10
CA VAL A 272 21.37 19.92 7.83
C VAL A 272 21.89 20.78 6.67
N LEU A 273 21.55 22.08 6.64
CA LEU A 273 22.09 23.00 5.63
C LEU A 273 23.61 23.17 5.78
N ASP A 274 24.13 23.24 7.01
CA ASP A 274 25.56 23.34 7.30
C ASP A 274 26.37 22.15 6.75
N PHE A 275 25.77 20.95 6.67
CA PHE A 275 26.44 19.79 6.07
C PHE A 275 26.87 20.02 4.62
N SER A 276 26.06 20.78 3.87
CA SER A 276 26.36 21.07 2.46
C SER A 276 27.45 22.12 2.30
N GLU A 277 27.61 23.02 3.27
CA GLU A 277 28.63 24.07 3.28
C GLU A 277 29.99 23.52 3.78
N ASN A 278 29.97 22.61 4.75
CA ASN A 278 31.16 22.08 5.43
C ASN A 278 31.53 20.65 5.04
N LYS A 279 31.21 20.22 3.81
CA LYS A 279 31.40 18.83 3.34
C LYS A 279 32.80 18.26 3.59
N ALA A 280 33.85 19.06 3.40
CA ALA A 280 35.23 18.63 3.56
C ALA A 280 35.61 18.28 5.02
N ASN A 281 34.81 18.73 5.99
CA ASN A 281 35.05 18.55 7.42
C ASN A 281 34.14 17.48 8.05
N ILE A 282 33.37 16.73 7.23
CA ILE A 282 32.47 15.68 7.69
C ILE A 282 33.03 14.32 7.26
N HIS A 283 33.10 13.41 8.21
CA HIS A 283 33.56 12.04 7.98
C HIS A 283 32.65 11.30 6.98
N GLU A 284 33.24 10.60 6.01
CA GLU A 284 32.52 9.97 4.90
C GLU A 284 31.48 8.93 5.32
N ASP A 285 31.72 8.23 6.44
CA ASP A 285 30.78 7.25 7.02
C ASP A 285 29.57 7.86 7.75
N PHE A 286 29.56 9.18 8.01
CA PHE A 286 28.47 9.82 8.74
C PHE A 286 27.14 9.69 8.00
N ARG A 287 26.09 9.26 8.72
CA ARG A 287 24.71 9.21 8.20
C ARG A 287 23.73 9.73 9.24
N LEU A 288 22.73 10.48 8.78
CA LEU A 288 21.64 10.99 9.58
C LEU A 288 20.32 10.34 9.16
N PHE A 289 19.64 9.72 10.13
CA PHE A 289 18.34 9.09 9.99
C PHE A 289 17.33 9.85 10.85
N LEU A 290 16.19 10.21 10.27
CA LEU A 290 15.12 10.95 10.93
C LEU A 290 13.84 10.13 10.85
N THR A 291 13.09 10.02 11.94
CA THR A 291 11.73 9.45 11.88
C THR A 291 10.72 10.51 12.26
N SER A 292 9.67 10.69 11.46
CA SER A 292 8.63 11.67 11.76
C SER A 292 7.30 11.29 11.14
N MET A 293 6.20 11.56 11.85
CA MET A 293 4.91 11.73 11.18
C MET A 293 4.92 13.02 10.36
N PRO A 294 4.09 13.12 9.31
CA PRO A 294 3.87 14.37 8.60
C PRO A 294 3.49 15.51 9.57
N ALA A 295 4.17 16.64 9.46
CA ALA A 295 3.94 17.81 10.30
C ALA A 295 4.16 19.09 9.50
N GLU A 296 3.21 20.04 9.58
CA GLU A 296 3.25 21.29 8.80
C GLU A 296 4.47 22.17 9.07
N TYR A 297 5.07 22.05 10.27
CA TYR A 297 6.25 22.80 10.70
C TYR A 297 7.56 22.04 10.44
N PHE A 298 7.52 20.85 9.85
CA PHE A 298 8.74 20.14 9.49
C PHE A 298 9.48 20.91 8.38
N PRO A 299 10.80 21.14 8.46
CA PRO A 299 11.48 22.04 7.54
C PRO A 299 11.44 21.54 6.09
N VAL A 300 10.97 22.40 5.17
CA VAL A 300 10.84 22.08 3.75
C VAL A 300 12.22 21.81 3.12
N SER A 301 13.24 22.56 3.51
CA SER A 301 14.61 22.37 2.98
C SER A 301 15.19 21.01 3.36
N VAL A 302 14.94 20.54 4.59
CA VAL A 302 15.33 19.20 5.05
C VAL A 302 14.60 18.13 4.26
N LEU A 303 13.28 18.29 4.04
CA LEU A 303 12.51 17.38 3.18
C LEU A 303 13.05 17.35 1.75
N GLN A 304 13.31 18.51 1.14
CA GLN A 304 13.83 18.60 -0.23
C GLN A 304 15.21 17.95 -0.37
N ASN A 305 16.09 18.12 0.61
CA ASN A 305 17.46 17.61 0.61
C ASN A 305 17.64 16.25 1.30
N SER A 306 16.57 15.47 1.43
CA SER A 306 16.62 14.13 2.01
C SER A 306 16.05 13.08 1.07
N VAL A 307 16.50 11.85 1.26
CA VAL A 307 15.78 10.67 0.77
C VAL A 307 14.60 10.44 1.71
N LYS A 308 13.40 10.16 1.18
CA LYS A 308 12.22 9.83 1.98
C LYS A 308 11.85 8.37 1.81
N LEU A 309 11.42 7.75 2.89
CA LEU A 309 10.81 6.42 2.92
C LEU A 309 9.54 6.47 3.77
N THR A 310 8.39 6.22 3.19
CA THR A 310 7.17 5.99 3.96
C THR A 310 7.24 4.64 4.66
N THR A 311 6.89 4.62 5.93
CA THR A 311 6.77 3.41 6.73
C THR A 311 5.34 3.32 7.20
N GLU A 312 4.59 2.40 6.63
CA GLU A 312 3.20 2.13 6.98
C GLU A 312 2.92 0.62 6.97
N PRO A 313 1.89 0.14 7.69
CA PRO A 313 1.42 -1.22 7.54
C PRO A 313 1.04 -1.49 6.07
N PRO A 314 1.46 -2.63 5.47
CA PRO A 314 1.05 -3.00 4.12
C PRO A 314 -0.46 -3.02 3.99
N ARG A 315 -0.95 -2.63 2.81
CA ARG A 315 -2.37 -2.72 2.47
C ARG A 315 -2.66 -4.01 1.72
N GLY A 316 -3.59 -4.78 2.25
CA GLY A 316 -4.10 -6.03 1.70
C GLY A 316 -3.43 -7.30 2.27
N MET A 317 -4.13 -8.44 2.16
CA MET A 317 -3.65 -9.72 2.71
C MET A 317 -2.36 -10.18 2.06
N ARG A 318 -2.27 -10.10 0.72
CA ARG A 318 -1.07 -10.49 -0.03
C ARG A 318 0.13 -9.67 0.41
N ALA A 319 0.01 -8.35 0.49
CA ALA A 319 1.12 -7.47 0.86
C ALA A 319 1.57 -7.69 2.32
N ASN A 320 0.63 -7.87 3.26
CA ASN A 320 0.94 -8.17 4.65
C ASN A 320 1.70 -9.49 4.79
N LEU A 321 1.18 -10.57 4.22
CA LEU A 321 1.83 -11.88 4.25
C LEU A 321 3.19 -11.86 3.57
N LYS A 322 3.30 -11.15 2.43
CA LYS A 322 4.55 -11.02 1.68
C LYS A 322 5.62 -10.34 2.53
N ARG A 323 5.29 -9.24 3.21
CA ARG A 323 6.21 -8.56 4.13
C ARG A 323 6.65 -9.49 5.27
N THR A 324 5.71 -10.17 5.92
CA THR A 324 6.03 -11.13 6.99
C THR A 324 7.00 -12.21 6.48
N TYR A 325 6.68 -12.89 5.38
CA TYR A 325 7.48 -14.01 4.86
C TYR A 325 8.78 -13.60 4.16
N GLN A 326 8.94 -12.34 3.76
CA GLN A 326 10.21 -11.78 3.31
C GLN A 326 11.19 -11.62 4.47
N ASN A 327 10.70 -11.29 5.67
CA ASN A 327 11.53 -11.08 6.85
C ASN A 327 11.96 -12.39 7.54
N LEU A 328 11.29 -13.51 7.24
CA LEU A 328 11.64 -14.84 7.76
C LEU A 328 12.82 -15.46 7.02
N THR A 329 13.59 -16.28 7.73
CA THR A 329 14.68 -17.11 7.19
C THR A 329 14.30 -18.59 7.20
N GLN A 330 14.98 -19.41 6.39
CA GLN A 330 14.77 -20.85 6.41
C GLN A 330 15.10 -21.42 7.80
N ASP A 331 16.19 -20.96 8.41
CA ASP A 331 16.60 -21.37 9.75
C ASP A 331 15.50 -21.08 10.78
N PHE A 332 14.84 -19.92 10.73
CA PHE A 332 13.76 -19.58 11.66
C PHE A 332 12.53 -20.48 11.52
N ILE A 333 12.14 -20.83 10.29
CA ILE A 333 10.97 -21.70 10.08
C ILE A 333 11.25 -23.18 10.41
N ASP A 334 12.53 -23.55 10.51
CA ASP A 334 12.95 -24.90 10.89
C ASP A 334 13.34 -24.99 12.39
N ASP A 335 13.39 -23.85 13.09
CA ASP A 335 13.80 -23.72 14.49
C ASP A 335 12.63 -23.97 15.47
N CYS A 336 12.15 -25.22 15.51
CA CYS A 336 11.21 -25.73 16.52
C CYS A 336 11.30 -27.26 16.64
N GLN A 337 11.01 -27.82 17.82
CA GLN A 337 10.99 -29.28 18.03
C GLN A 337 9.88 -30.01 17.26
N LYS A 338 8.81 -29.29 16.89
CA LYS A 338 7.65 -29.81 16.15
C LYS A 338 7.49 -29.04 14.83
N PRO A 339 8.41 -29.22 13.86
CA PRO A 339 8.56 -28.32 12.71
C PRO A 339 7.32 -28.23 11.81
N ASP A 340 6.64 -29.34 11.54
CA ASP A 340 5.47 -29.37 10.65
C ASP A 340 4.28 -28.58 11.26
N ILE A 341 4.09 -28.72 12.58
CA ILE A 341 3.06 -28.02 13.35
C ILE A 341 3.42 -26.53 13.45
N TRP A 342 4.70 -26.23 13.72
CA TRP A 342 5.23 -24.88 13.78
C TRP A 342 4.98 -24.11 12.50
N ARG A 343 5.36 -24.66 11.33
CA ARG A 343 5.19 -23.98 10.04
C ARG A 343 3.73 -23.72 9.69
N LYS A 344 2.83 -24.67 9.98
CA LYS A 344 1.37 -24.47 9.82
C LYS A 344 0.82 -23.35 10.70
N LEU A 345 1.15 -23.35 11.99
CA LEU A 345 0.65 -22.34 12.92
C LEU A 345 1.31 -20.97 12.70
N LEU A 346 2.57 -20.93 12.27
CA LEU A 346 3.26 -19.72 11.86
C LEU A 346 2.51 -19.03 10.70
N PHE A 347 2.14 -19.78 9.66
CA PHE A 347 1.31 -19.26 8.58
C PHE A 347 -0.06 -18.79 9.06
N SER A 348 -0.72 -19.59 9.89
CA SER A 348 -2.04 -19.26 10.46
C SER A 348 -2.02 -17.97 11.28
N PHE A 349 -1.00 -17.77 12.12
CA PHE A 349 -0.85 -16.57 12.95
C PHE A 349 -0.45 -15.35 12.11
N SER A 350 0.38 -15.54 11.08
CA SER A 350 0.66 -14.49 10.10
C SER A 350 -0.61 -14.02 9.39
N PHE A 351 -1.49 -14.97 9.03
CA PHE A 351 -2.76 -14.69 8.38
C PHE A 351 -3.74 -13.99 9.32
N PHE A 352 -3.85 -14.44 10.57
CA PHE A 352 -4.62 -13.78 11.61
C PHE A 352 -4.18 -12.31 11.75
N HIS A 353 -2.87 -12.08 11.89
CA HIS A 353 -2.30 -10.75 12.03
C HIS A 353 -2.64 -9.84 10.85
N ALA A 354 -2.44 -10.32 9.62
CA ALA A 354 -2.81 -9.60 8.41
C ALA A 354 -4.32 -9.26 8.38
N SER A 355 -5.18 -10.23 8.73
CA SER A 355 -6.63 -10.06 8.73
C SER A 355 -7.09 -8.99 9.72
N ILE A 356 -6.58 -9.00 10.96
CA ILE A 356 -6.97 -7.99 11.97
C ILE A 356 -6.43 -6.59 11.68
N GLN A 357 -5.25 -6.49 11.06
CA GLN A 357 -4.69 -5.21 10.60
C GLN A 357 -5.56 -4.62 9.49
N GLU A 358 -5.89 -5.42 8.48
CA GLU A 358 -6.70 -4.98 7.34
C GLU A 358 -8.14 -4.66 7.73
N ARG A 359 -8.70 -5.35 8.73
CA ARG A 359 -10.06 -5.06 9.23
C ARG A 359 -10.25 -3.59 9.63
N ARG A 360 -9.19 -2.87 10.01
CA ARG A 360 -9.25 -1.44 10.36
C ARG A 360 -9.79 -0.55 9.24
N LYS A 361 -9.66 -0.96 7.98
CA LYS A 361 -10.12 -0.17 6.82
C LYS A 361 -11.64 -0.06 6.73
N PHE A 362 -12.38 -0.98 7.35
CA PHE A 362 -13.85 -0.99 7.35
C PHE A 362 -14.47 -0.16 8.48
N GLY A 363 -13.69 0.67 9.18
CA GLY A 363 -14.18 1.50 10.29
C GLY A 363 -14.90 0.66 11.36
N PRO A 364 -16.05 1.12 11.89
CA PRO A 364 -16.83 0.42 12.91
C PRO A 364 -17.31 -1.00 12.52
N LEU A 365 -17.40 -1.33 11.22
CA LEU A 365 -17.73 -2.69 10.79
C LEU A 365 -16.54 -3.65 11.00
N GLY A 366 -15.32 -3.11 10.99
CA GLY A 366 -14.09 -3.83 11.31
C GLY A 366 -13.83 -3.87 12.80
N TRP A 367 -13.69 -2.68 13.40
CA TRP A 367 -13.40 -2.43 14.81
C TRP A 367 -14.11 -1.14 15.28
N ASN A 368 -14.73 -1.15 16.46
CA ASN A 368 -15.31 0.06 17.04
C ASN A 368 -14.24 1.13 17.30
N ILE A 369 -13.05 0.71 17.76
CA ILE A 369 -11.88 1.56 17.98
C ILE A 369 -10.76 1.15 17.03
N ARG A 370 -10.07 2.12 16.42
CA ARG A 370 -8.95 1.86 15.51
C ARG A 370 -7.69 1.46 16.27
N TYR A 371 -7.54 0.17 16.58
CA TYR A 371 -6.35 -0.38 17.24
C TYR A 371 -5.14 -0.48 16.30
N GLU A 372 -3.95 -0.21 16.84
CA GLU A 372 -2.69 -0.33 16.10
C GLU A 372 -2.01 -1.66 16.41
N PHE A 373 -2.41 -2.72 15.71
CA PHE A 373 -1.65 -3.97 15.73
C PHE A 373 -0.39 -3.83 14.87
N ASN A 374 0.76 -4.26 15.38
CA ASN A 374 2.06 -4.08 14.74
C ASN A 374 2.92 -5.35 14.78
N ASP A 375 4.09 -5.28 14.15
CA ASP A 375 4.97 -6.44 13.95
C ASP A 375 5.47 -7.03 15.29
N SER A 376 5.62 -6.19 16.32
CA SER A 376 6.00 -6.64 17.67
C SER A 376 4.95 -7.57 18.28
N ASP A 377 3.65 -7.34 18.01
CA ASP A 377 2.58 -8.21 18.51
C ASP A 377 2.68 -9.60 17.84
N LEU A 378 3.03 -9.66 16.55
CA LEU A 378 3.23 -10.90 15.80
C LEU A 378 4.49 -11.64 16.24
N GLU A 379 5.62 -10.95 16.37
CA GLU A 379 6.89 -11.53 16.81
C GLU A 379 6.79 -12.11 18.23
N THR A 380 6.11 -11.40 19.13
CA THR A 380 5.82 -11.90 20.48
C THR A 380 4.95 -13.16 20.43
N SER A 381 3.97 -13.18 19.53
CA SER A 381 3.09 -14.34 19.33
C SER A 381 3.83 -15.55 18.75
N PHE A 382 4.78 -15.35 17.83
CA PHE A 382 5.68 -16.40 17.35
C PHE A 382 6.57 -16.94 18.46
N THR A 383 7.14 -16.05 19.29
CA THR A 383 7.98 -16.44 20.43
C THR A 383 7.20 -17.31 21.42
N MET A 384 5.98 -16.90 21.79
CA MET A 384 5.11 -17.66 22.69
C MET A 384 4.66 -18.98 22.06
N LEU A 385 4.30 -18.98 20.78
CA LEU A 385 3.93 -20.18 20.04
C LEU A 385 5.07 -21.20 20.07
N LYS A 386 6.31 -20.78 19.75
CA LYS A 386 7.48 -21.65 19.81
C LYS A 386 7.69 -22.21 21.21
N LEU A 387 7.64 -21.36 22.24
CA LEU A 387 7.78 -21.79 23.64
C LEU A 387 6.78 -22.88 24.01
N PHE A 388 5.51 -22.75 23.59
CA PHE A 388 4.48 -23.76 23.87
C PHE A 388 4.67 -25.04 23.06
N LEU A 389 5.16 -24.96 21.82
CA LEU A 389 5.42 -26.14 20.99
C LEU A 389 6.66 -26.92 21.44
N ASP A 390 7.70 -26.22 21.92
CA ASP A 390 8.91 -26.80 22.50
C ASP A 390 8.70 -27.30 23.94
N SER A 391 7.57 -26.92 24.56
CA SER A 391 7.08 -27.47 25.84
C SER A 391 6.06 -28.62 25.56
N PRO A 392 5.14 -29.00 26.47
CA PRO A 392 4.62 -30.38 26.70
C PRO A 392 4.21 -31.26 25.49
N GLU A 393 3.99 -32.57 25.72
CA GLU A 393 3.65 -33.56 24.66
C GLU A 393 2.49 -33.13 23.74
N SER A 394 1.46 -32.47 24.28
CA SER A 394 0.29 -31.97 23.52
C SER A 394 0.26 -30.45 23.40
N ILE A 395 -0.25 -29.94 22.28
CA ILE A 395 -0.43 -28.49 22.03
C ILE A 395 -1.46 -27.90 23.02
N PRO A 396 -1.10 -26.90 23.85
CA PRO A 396 -2.01 -26.29 24.81
C PRO A 396 -2.87 -25.20 24.15
N TRP A 397 -3.88 -25.59 23.37
CA TRP A 397 -4.71 -24.68 22.58
C TRP A 397 -5.35 -23.54 23.39
N ASP A 398 -5.90 -23.84 24.56
CA ASP A 398 -6.53 -22.81 25.42
C ASP A 398 -5.51 -21.77 25.90
N ALA A 399 -4.29 -22.20 26.22
CA ALA A 399 -3.21 -21.29 26.61
C ALA A 399 -2.72 -20.45 25.42
N LEU A 400 -2.59 -21.06 24.24
CA LEU A 400 -2.23 -20.34 23.00
C LEU A 400 -3.27 -19.27 22.67
N LEU A 401 -4.55 -19.61 22.74
CA LEU A 401 -5.66 -18.70 22.51
C LEU A 401 -5.67 -17.56 23.53
N TYR A 402 -5.50 -17.89 24.82
CA TYR A 402 -5.48 -16.90 25.89
C TYR A 402 -4.30 -15.94 25.77
N VAL A 403 -3.08 -16.45 25.61
CA VAL A 403 -1.88 -15.61 25.52
C VAL A 403 -1.90 -14.76 24.25
N THR A 404 -2.22 -15.34 23.11
CA THR A 404 -2.25 -14.59 21.84
C THR A 404 -3.38 -13.56 21.85
N GLY A 405 -4.59 -13.98 22.22
CA GLY A 405 -5.79 -13.16 22.12
C GLY A 405 -5.97 -12.16 23.25
N HIS A 406 -5.80 -12.56 24.52
CA HIS A 406 -6.03 -11.66 25.66
C HIS A 406 -4.81 -10.86 26.08
N ILE A 407 -3.59 -11.37 25.87
CA ILE A 407 -2.35 -10.73 26.31
C ILE A 407 -1.69 -10.00 25.15
N ASN A 408 -1.22 -10.72 24.12
CA ASN A 408 -0.40 -10.14 23.05
C ASN A 408 -1.18 -9.10 22.23
N TYR A 409 -2.32 -9.48 21.65
CA TYR A 409 -3.16 -8.56 20.88
C TYR A 409 -4.19 -7.85 21.77
N GLY A 410 -4.78 -8.58 22.72
CA GLY A 410 -5.83 -8.07 23.61
C GLY A 410 -5.38 -6.98 24.58
N GLY A 411 -4.08 -6.85 24.84
CA GLY A 411 -3.54 -5.73 25.62
C GLY A 411 -3.76 -4.36 24.97
N ARG A 412 -3.98 -4.33 23.65
CA ARG A 412 -4.33 -3.10 22.90
C ARG A 412 -5.83 -2.84 22.82
N VAL A 413 -6.64 -3.88 22.98
CA VAL A 413 -8.08 -3.82 22.75
C VAL A 413 -8.79 -3.39 24.03
N THR A 414 -9.36 -2.20 23.99
CA THR A 414 -9.99 -1.54 25.13
C THR A 414 -11.51 -1.71 25.20
N ASP A 415 -12.17 -2.04 24.09
CA ASP A 415 -13.61 -2.26 24.00
C ASP A 415 -13.95 -3.75 24.13
N ASP A 416 -14.97 -4.08 24.92
CA ASP A 416 -15.34 -5.47 25.21
C ASP A 416 -15.92 -6.20 23.99
N LEU A 417 -16.63 -5.50 23.11
CA LEU A 417 -17.19 -6.10 21.89
C LEU A 417 -16.09 -6.34 20.87
N ASP A 418 -15.16 -5.40 20.70
CA ASP A 418 -13.96 -5.60 19.89
C ASP A 418 -13.11 -6.74 20.47
N ARG A 419 -12.99 -6.87 21.80
CA ARG A 419 -12.27 -7.98 22.42
C ARG A 419 -12.92 -9.32 22.09
N ARG A 420 -14.25 -9.41 22.17
CA ARG A 420 -14.99 -10.61 21.75
C ARG A 420 -14.77 -10.92 20.27
N CYS A 421 -14.79 -9.89 19.41
CA CYS A 421 -14.54 -10.00 17.98
C CYS A 421 -13.13 -10.56 17.71
N LEU A 422 -12.09 -9.99 18.34
CA LEU A 422 -10.71 -10.45 18.24
C LEU A 422 -10.57 -11.93 18.61
N MET A 423 -11.13 -12.33 19.75
CA MET A 423 -11.09 -13.73 20.19
C MET A 423 -11.79 -14.66 19.21
N THR A 424 -12.99 -14.28 18.73
CA THR A 424 -13.75 -15.08 17.75
C THR A 424 -12.99 -15.25 16.43
N ILE A 425 -12.28 -14.21 15.99
CA ILE A 425 -11.43 -14.27 14.80
C ILE A 425 -10.25 -15.21 15.05
N LEU A 426 -9.57 -15.08 16.19
CA LEU A 426 -8.41 -15.90 16.55
C LEU A 426 -8.73 -17.39 16.64
N GLU A 427 -9.92 -17.77 17.11
CA GLU A 427 -10.37 -19.18 17.19
C GLU A 427 -10.30 -19.90 15.83
N LYS A 428 -10.48 -19.18 14.72
CA LYS A 428 -10.35 -19.74 13.36
C LYS A 428 -8.90 -20.09 12.98
N TYR A 429 -7.93 -19.46 13.63
CA TYR A 429 -6.50 -19.56 13.30
C TYR A 429 -5.70 -20.31 14.37
N SER A 430 -6.21 -20.41 15.60
CA SER A 430 -5.62 -21.13 16.71
C SER A 430 -6.48 -22.35 17.07
N THR A 431 -6.56 -23.32 16.15
CA THR A 431 -7.33 -24.57 16.31
C THR A 431 -6.59 -25.76 15.68
N ALA A 432 -6.88 -26.97 16.17
CA ALA A 432 -6.32 -28.21 15.64
C ALA A 432 -6.69 -28.46 14.16
N GLU A 433 -7.80 -27.90 13.68
CA GLU A 433 -8.23 -28.03 12.29
C GLU A 433 -7.23 -27.42 11.30
N VAL A 434 -6.52 -26.36 11.69
CA VAL A 434 -5.49 -25.68 10.86
C VAL A 434 -4.34 -26.62 10.48
N LEU A 435 -4.10 -27.67 11.27
CA LEU A 435 -3.06 -28.65 11.00
C LEU A 435 -3.41 -29.58 9.83
N LYS A 436 -4.67 -29.60 9.37
CA LYS A 436 -5.10 -30.41 8.23
C LYS A 436 -4.92 -29.64 6.92
N ASP A 437 -4.32 -30.27 5.90
CA ASP A 437 -4.05 -29.63 4.60
C ASP A 437 -5.32 -29.20 3.84
N ASN A 438 -6.47 -29.78 4.15
CA ASN A 438 -7.75 -29.40 3.55
C ASN A 438 -8.44 -28.24 4.28
N TYR A 439 -7.91 -27.75 5.40
CA TYR A 439 -8.47 -26.61 6.10
C TYR A 439 -8.28 -25.32 5.30
N LYS A 440 -9.38 -24.59 5.10
CA LYS A 440 -9.43 -23.33 4.36
C LYS A 440 -9.83 -22.21 5.33
N PHE A 441 -9.19 -21.05 5.20
CA PHE A 441 -9.53 -19.86 5.99
C PHE A 441 -10.81 -19.18 5.48
N THR A 442 -11.15 -19.39 4.21
CA THR A 442 -12.32 -18.83 3.52
C THR A 442 -13.10 -19.92 2.78
N ASN A 443 -14.40 -19.72 2.55
CA ASN A 443 -15.23 -20.74 1.88
C ASN A 443 -14.93 -20.84 0.38
N ASN A 444 -14.46 -19.75 -0.24
CA ASN A 444 -14.00 -19.79 -1.63
C ASN A 444 -12.76 -20.68 -1.86
N GLY A 445 -12.12 -21.17 -0.78
CA GLY A 445 -10.99 -22.10 -0.82
C GLY A 445 -9.66 -21.48 -1.28
N LEU A 446 -9.65 -20.19 -1.61
CA LEU A 446 -8.50 -19.46 -2.12
C LEU A 446 -7.43 -19.26 -1.03
N TYR A 447 -7.87 -18.99 0.19
CA TYR A 447 -6.99 -18.70 1.33
C TYR A 447 -6.85 -19.91 2.25
N TYR A 448 -5.63 -20.41 2.40
CA TYR A 448 -5.27 -21.54 3.25
C TYR A 448 -3.81 -21.46 3.68
N ALA A 449 -3.43 -22.25 4.68
CA ALA A 449 -2.03 -22.52 5.01
C ALA A 449 -1.48 -23.58 4.04
N PRO A 450 -0.47 -23.27 3.21
CA PRO A 450 0.14 -24.27 2.33
C PRO A 450 0.58 -25.52 3.11
N PRO A 451 0.60 -26.70 2.46
CA PRO A 451 1.21 -27.90 3.03
C PRO A 451 2.64 -27.64 3.49
N ASP A 452 3.10 -28.47 4.42
CA ASP A 452 4.44 -28.37 4.97
C ASP A 452 5.51 -28.34 3.87
N SER A 453 6.32 -27.27 3.83
CA SER A 453 7.30 -27.07 2.76
C SER A 453 8.40 -26.06 3.15
N LYS A 454 9.31 -25.79 2.21
CA LYS A 454 10.33 -24.76 2.29
C LYS A 454 9.73 -23.35 2.23
N LEU A 455 10.46 -22.37 2.75
CA LEU A 455 10.05 -20.96 2.79
C LEU A 455 9.60 -20.42 1.42
N GLU A 456 10.32 -20.80 0.36
CA GLU A 456 10.02 -20.39 -1.02
C GLU A 456 8.64 -20.87 -1.53
N THR A 457 8.13 -22.00 -1.03
CA THR A 457 6.78 -22.46 -1.39
C THR A 457 5.72 -21.54 -0.82
N TYR A 458 5.88 -21.09 0.44
CA TYR A 458 4.97 -20.13 1.05
C TYR A 458 5.01 -18.79 0.31
N ARG A 459 6.21 -18.30 -0.05
CA ARG A 459 6.39 -17.06 -0.82
C ARG A 459 5.69 -17.14 -2.18
N LYS A 460 5.88 -18.24 -2.93
CA LYS A 460 5.21 -18.46 -4.23
C LYS A 460 3.69 -18.51 -4.10
N TYR A 461 3.16 -19.14 -3.06
CA TYR A 461 1.72 -19.15 -2.80
C TYR A 461 1.20 -17.73 -2.51
N ILE A 462 1.90 -16.97 -1.64
CA ILE A 462 1.53 -15.58 -1.34
C ILE A 462 1.54 -14.71 -2.61
N ASP A 463 2.49 -14.92 -3.51
CA ASP A 463 2.54 -14.19 -4.78
C ASP A 463 1.38 -14.50 -5.73
N GLN A 464 0.67 -15.62 -5.54
CA GLN A 464 -0.52 -16.00 -6.31
C GLN A 464 -1.82 -15.47 -5.72
N LEU A 465 -1.79 -14.90 -4.51
CA LEU A 465 -2.98 -14.31 -3.90
C LEU A 465 -3.47 -13.09 -4.71
N PRO A 466 -4.77 -12.80 -4.70
CA PRO A 466 -5.32 -11.68 -5.44
C PRO A 466 -4.82 -10.37 -4.84
N LEU A 467 -4.70 -9.34 -5.70
CA LEU A 467 -4.38 -7.98 -5.25
C LEU A 467 -5.55 -7.36 -4.47
N GLN A 468 -6.77 -7.74 -4.83
CA GLN A 468 -7.98 -7.33 -4.14
C GLN A 468 -8.45 -8.44 -3.20
N ASP A 469 -8.64 -8.06 -1.94
CA ASP A 469 -9.14 -8.98 -0.93
C ASP A 469 -10.67 -9.04 -0.97
N PRO A 470 -11.27 -10.22 -1.11
CA PRO A 470 -12.71 -10.37 -0.93
C PRO A 470 -13.04 -10.15 0.55
N PRO A 471 -14.14 -9.46 0.89
CA PRO A 471 -14.49 -9.13 2.28
C PRO A 471 -14.67 -10.38 3.17
N GLU A 472 -14.98 -11.52 2.57
CA GLU A 472 -15.02 -12.82 3.24
C GLU A 472 -13.72 -13.17 3.97
N VAL A 473 -12.55 -12.77 3.45
CA VAL A 473 -11.24 -13.04 4.10
C VAL A 473 -11.11 -12.36 5.46
N PHE A 474 -11.90 -11.30 5.67
CA PHE A 474 -12.01 -10.60 6.93
C PHE A 474 -13.19 -11.09 7.76
N GLY A 475 -14.04 -11.99 7.24
CA GLY A 475 -15.30 -12.39 7.87
C GLY A 475 -16.37 -11.29 7.80
N LEU A 476 -16.37 -10.48 6.75
CA LEU A 476 -17.33 -9.39 6.52
C LEU A 476 -18.21 -9.67 5.30
N HIS A 477 -19.37 -9.01 5.25
CA HIS A 477 -20.30 -9.05 4.11
C HIS A 477 -19.86 -8.09 3.00
N GLU A 478 -20.25 -8.34 1.75
CA GLU A 478 -19.86 -7.52 0.58
C GLU A 478 -20.16 -6.03 0.74
N ASN A 479 -21.30 -5.68 1.34
CA ASN A 479 -21.66 -4.30 1.66
C ASN A 479 -20.60 -3.51 2.46
N ALA A 480 -19.78 -4.19 3.28
CA ALA A 480 -18.68 -3.52 3.97
C ALA A 480 -17.60 -3.05 2.98
N ASN A 481 -17.33 -3.85 1.95
CA ASN A 481 -16.40 -3.53 0.89
C ASN A 481 -16.93 -2.41 -0.01
N ILE A 482 -18.22 -2.43 -0.37
CA ILE A 482 -18.85 -1.34 -1.15
C ILE A 482 -18.69 0.01 -0.44
N ASN A 483 -19.04 0.09 0.85
CA ASN A 483 -18.91 1.34 1.61
C ASN A 483 -17.44 1.82 1.71
N PHE A 484 -16.51 0.90 1.89
CA PHE A 484 -15.07 1.22 1.92
C PHE A 484 -14.58 1.74 0.56
N GLN A 485 -14.96 1.07 -0.52
CA GLN A 485 -14.63 1.42 -1.89
C GLN A 485 -15.23 2.77 -2.30
N GLU A 486 -16.46 3.06 -1.87
CA GLU A 486 -17.09 4.36 -2.09
C GLU A 486 -16.31 5.48 -1.40
N GLN A 487 -15.87 5.27 -0.15
CA GLN A 487 -15.05 6.24 0.59
C GLN A 487 -13.67 6.47 -0.04
N GLU A 488 -13.01 5.43 -0.55
CA GLU A 488 -11.72 5.59 -1.24
C GLU A 488 -11.87 6.20 -2.65
N SER A 489 -13.07 6.10 -3.24
CA SER A 489 -13.35 6.63 -4.59
C SER A 489 -13.72 8.12 -4.59
N GLN A 490 -14.30 8.62 -3.50
CA GLN A 490 -14.58 10.04 -3.26
C GLN A 490 -13.28 10.81 -2.98
#